data_AF-A0AA97IKM8-F1
#
_entry.id   AF-A0AA97IKM8-F1
#
_cell.length_a   1.000
_cell.length_b   1.000
_cell.length_c   1.000
_cell.angle_alpha   90.00
_cell.angle_beta   90.00
_cell.angle_gamma   90.00
#
_symmetry.space_group_name_H-M   'P 1'
#
loop_
_entity.id
_entity.type
_entity.pdbx_description
1 polymer ?
#
loop_
_entity_poly.entity_id
_entity_poly.type
_entity_poly.pdbx_seq_one_letter_code
_entity_poly.pdbx_strand_id
1 'polypeptide(L)'
;MFYLSVALLATLSPWTLKADHCPVCLAPFHGRSEAPVIVKTQCCGYRFDLDCISKSFVKQPIGSRRCAMCRQDPMPMVNQNTSESHPDTFFPDQTFFLACLIGDLDQVERSLAEGVNVNAVINVDFTALMLASSGGHTDIVERLINAGADLNARNEGGANPLFIAAQENNIECVKLLINAGADLNSRYKDGATPLFIATQENNTECVKLLINAGAALNAAMLNGATPLFIAAQQNNIECAQLLINAGANLNARGKDGATPLLIAAQKNNTECVQLLINAGADLNAALLNGATPLLIASQENNTECVKLLINAGADLNARAEDGATPLSIAIEMGNTECARVLSKAGAK
;
A
#
# COMPACT_ATOMS: atom_id res chain seq x y z
N MET A 1 -10.34 -0.37 9.59
CA MET A 1 -10.94 -1.39 10.48
C MET A 1 -10.29 -2.73 10.10
N PHE A 2 -9.41 -3.26 10.99
CA PHE A 2 -8.65 -4.55 10.93
C PHE A 2 -7.62 -4.70 9.76
N TYR A 3 -6.42 -5.27 9.87
CA TYR A 3 -5.96 -6.51 10.56
C TYR A 3 -4.43 -6.52 10.79
N LEU A 4 -3.91 -5.84 11.81
CA LEU A 4 -2.52 -6.04 12.29
C LEU A 4 -2.53 -6.36 13.79
N SER A 5 -3.30 -7.38 14.17
CA SER A 5 -3.35 -7.87 15.55
C SER A 5 -2.44 -9.08 15.72
N VAL A 6 -1.30 -8.86 16.42
CA VAL A 6 -0.61 -9.68 17.47
C VAL A 6 -0.39 -11.20 17.26
N ALA A 7 -1.03 -11.88 16.32
CA ALA A 7 -0.79 -13.28 16.01
C ALA A 7 0.55 -13.53 15.28
N LEU A 8 1.21 -12.46 14.80
CA LEU A 8 2.36 -12.54 13.90
C LEU A 8 3.69 -12.97 14.57
N LEU A 9 3.75 -13.11 15.89
CA LEU A 9 5.01 -13.41 16.61
C LEU A 9 5.11 -14.82 17.22
N ALA A 10 4.08 -15.67 17.07
CA ALA A 10 3.95 -16.90 17.87
C ALA A 10 4.06 -18.23 17.11
N THR A 11 4.78 -18.30 15.98
CA THR A 11 5.05 -19.59 15.31
C THR A 11 6.49 -20.06 15.53
N LEU A 12 6.61 -21.05 16.42
CA LEU A 12 7.67 -22.03 16.68
C LEU A 12 9.01 -21.85 15.92
N SER A 13 10.05 -21.42 16.65
CA SER A 13 11.45 -21.45 16.20
C SER A 13 12.23 -22.54 16.96
N PRO A 14 12.90 -23.51 16.28
CA PRO A 14 13.70 -24.58 16.91
C PRO A 14 15.09 -24.13 17.41
N TRP A 15 15.31 -22.82 17.57
CA TRP A 15 16.62 -22.22 17.80
C TRP A 15 16.80 -21.78 19.27
N THR A 16 17.98 -22.05 19.86
CA THR A 16 18.33 -21.60 21.23
C THR A 16 19.75 -21.06 21.34
N LEU A 17 19.94 -20.11 22.27
CA LEU A 17 21.24 -19.54 22.65
C LEU A 17 22.09 -20.60 23.36
N LYS A 18 23.30 -20.86 22.86
CA LYS A 18 24.24 -21.78 23.53
C LYS A 18 25.69 -21.33 23.37
N ALA A 19 26.26 -20.66 24.36
CA ALA A 19 27.70 -20.54 24.53
C ALA A 19 28.08 -20.18 25.98
N ASP A 20 28.98 -20.97 26.59
CA ASP A 20 29.47 -20.75 27.95
C ASP A 20 30.55 -19.63 28.03
N HIS A 21 31.20 -19.30 26.90
CA HIS A 21 32.33 -18.36 26.82
C HIS A 21 32.30 -17.55 25.51
N CYS A 22 32.79 -16.29 25.55
CA CYS A 22 32.89 -15.46 24.35
C CYS A 22 33.93 -16.04 23.37
N PRO A 23 33.61 -16.24 22.07
CA PRO A 23 34.55 -16.82 21.11
C PRO A 23 35.76 -15.93 20.79
N VAL A 24 35.72 -14.65 21.21
CA VAL A 24 36.73 -13.65 20.88
C VAL A 24 37.64 -13.37 22.08
N CYS A 25 37.06 -13.10 23.25
CA CYS A 25 37.84 -12.76 24.45
C CYS A 25 37.87 -13.88 25.50
N LEU A 26 37.19 -15.01 25.26
CA LEU A 26 37.09 -16.17 26.15
C LEU A 26 36.56 -15.85 27.56
N ALA A 27 36.00 -14.65 27.76
CA ALA A 27 35.40 -14.29 29.03
C ALA A 27 34.15 -15.17 29.29
N PRO A 28 34.00 -15.73 30.50
CA PRO A 28 32.79 -16.45 30.89
C PRO A 28 31.61 -15.48 30.92
N PHE A 29 30.47 -15.88 30.37
CA PHE A 29 29.27 -15.05 30.41
C PHE A 29 28.63 -15.14 31.80
N HIS A 30 28.68 -14.05 32.57
CA HIS A 30 27.96 -13.95 33.84
C HIS A 30 26.53 -13.43 33.60
N GLY A 31 25.55 -14.32 33.72
CA GLY A 31 24.16 -13.95 34.00
C GLY A 31 23.25 -13.71 32.80
N ARG A 32 22.52 -14.77 32.43
CA ARG A 32 21.05 -14.76 32.25
C ARG A 32 20.59 -16.20 32.37
N SER A 33 19.98 -16.48 33.51
CA SER A 33 19.42 -17.78 33.86
C SER A 33 18.58 -18.35 32.73
N GLU A 34 18.92 -19.58 32.39
CA GLU A 34 18.20 -20.56 31.59
C GLU A 34 16.67 -20.47 31.74
N ALA A 35 15.96 -20.24 30.63
CA ALA A 35 14.63 -20.80 30.40
C ALA A 35 14.31 -20.78 28.89
N PRO A 36 14.02 -21.93 28.26
CA PRO A 36 13.42 -21.94 26.93
C PRO A 36 12.02 -21.35 26.99
N VAL A 37 11.73 -20.38 26.12
CA VAL A 37 10.39 -19.77 26.01
C VAL A 37 9.49 -20.76 25.25
N ILE A 38 8.63 -21.48 25.97
CA ILE A 38 7.51 -22.23 25.39
C ILE A 38 6.23 -21.47 25.69
N VAL A 39 5.59 -20.89 24.67
CA VAL A 39 4.22 -20.35 24.76
C VAL A 39 3.33 -21.21 23.88
N LYS A 40 2.43 -21.98 24.52
CA LYS A 40 1.32 -22.65 23.85
C LYS A 40 0.12 -21.72 23.83
N THR A 41 -0.49 -21.51 22.67
CA THR A 41 -1.90 -21.13 22.59
C THR A 41 -2.62 -22.01 21.58
N GLN A 42 -3.62 -22.74 22.07
CA GLN A 42 -4.57 -23.49 21.25
C GLN A 42 -5.52 -22.48 20.57
N CYS A 43 -5.73 -22.65 19.26
CA CYS A 43 -6.68 -21.87 18.47
C CYS A 43 -8.12 -22.16 18.90
N CYS A 44 -8.85 -21.15 19.39
CA CYS A 44 -10.31 -21.13 19.39
C CYS A 44 -10.85 -19.68 19.26
N GLY A 45 -11.53 -19.39 18.15
CA GLY A 45 -12.65 -18.44 18.00
C GLY A 45 -12.65 -17.09 18.71
N TYR A 46 -12.40 -16.02 17.94
CA TYR A 46 -13.04 -14.69 18.01
C TYR A 46 -13.44 -14.12 19.39
N ARG A 47 -12.45 -13.67 20.19
CA ARG A 47 -12.48 -12.49 21.08
C ARG A 47 -11.17 -12.48 21.89
N PHE A 48 -10.50 -11.33 22.02
CA PHE A 48 -9.32 -11.23 22.88
C PHE A 48 -9.38 -10.06 23.85
N ASP A 49 -9.06 -10.42 25.10
CA ASP A 49 -9.05 -9.61 26.32
C ASP A 49 -7.64 -9.03 26.54
N LEU A 50 -7.55 -7.70 26.65
CA LEU A 50 -6.30 -6.92 26.70
C LEU A 50 -5.52 -7.14 28.01
N ASP A 51 -6.16 -7.59 29.08
CA ASP A 51 -5.55 -7.68 30.42
C ASP A 51 -4.60 -8.86 30.62
N CYS A 52 -4.64 -9.87 29.75
CA CYS A 52 -3.73 -11.03 29.82
C CYS A 52 -2.36 -10.78 29.15
N ILE A 53 -2.28 -9.88 28.17
CA ILE A 53 -1.06 -9.62 27.38
C ILE A 53 -0.02 -8.84 28.20
N SER A 54 -0.47 -7.90 29.03
CA SER A 54 0.40 -7.04 29.84
C SER A 54 1.21 -7.80 30.90
N LYS A 55 0.73 -8.97 31.36
CA LYS A 55 1.38 -9.74 32.43
C LYS A 55 2.40 -10.77 31.94
N SER A 56 2.33 -11.18 30.67
CA SER A 56 3.20 -12.22 30.10
C SER A 56 4.38 -11.68 29.28
N PHE A 57 4.27 -10.49 28.68
CA PHE A 57 5.37 -9.86 27.93
C PHE A 57 6.47 -9.24 28.82
N VAL A 58 6.17 -8.98 30.09
CA VAL A 58 7.06 -8.27 31.04
C VAL A 58 8.22 -9.15 31.57
N LYS A 59 8.42 -10.36 31.04
CA LYS A 59 9.45 -11.30 31.53
C LYS A 59 10.51 -11.69 30.50
N GLN A 60 10.90 -10.79 29.59
CA GLN A 60 12.14 -10.98 28.84
C GLN A 60 13.29 -10.16 29.43
N PRO A 61 14.50 -10.71 29.50
CA PRO A 61 15.59 -10.06 30.20
C PRO A 61 16.05 -8.85 29.40
N ILE A 62 16.05 -7.70 30.07
CA ILE A 62 16.51 -6.41 29.56
C ILE A 62 18.03 -6.44 29.50
N GLY A 63 18.64 -6.40 28.31
CA GLY A 63 20.02 -5.95 28.15
C GLY A 63 20.78 -6.54 26.96
N SER A 64 21.88 -5.85 26.64
CA SER A 64 22.63 -5.99 25.38
C SER A 64 23.07 -7.42 25.11
N ARG A 65 22.85 -7.89 23.88
CA ARG A 65 23.36 -9.20 23.42
C ARG A 65 24.88 -9.20 23.12
N ARG A 66 25.55 -8.04 23.23
CA ARG A 66 27.01 -7.92 23.04
C ARG A 66 27.79 -8.45 24.23
N CYS A 67 29.00 -8.97 23.98
CA CYS A 67 29.90 -9.34 25.07
C CYS A 67 30.21 -8.11 25.96
N ALA A 68 29.98 -8.21 27.27
CA ALA A 68 30.22 -7.13 28.23
C ALA A 68 31.69 -6.64 28.25
N MET A 69 32.63 -7.47 27.79
CA MET A 69 34.06 -7.16 27.77
C MET A 69 34.55 -6.60 26.44
N CYS A 70 34.20 -7.23 25.30
CA CYS A 70 34.75 -6.83 23.99
C CYS A 70 33.75 -6.09 23.08
N ARG A 71 32.49 -5.96 23.50
CA ARG A 71 31.38 -5.32 22.75
C ARG A 71 31.15 -5.84 21.32
N GLN A 72 31.77 -6.95 20.91
CA GLN A 72 31.50 -7.59 19.62
C GLN A 72 30.13 -8.29 19.61
N ASP A 73 29.62 -8.52 18.41
CA ASP A 73 28.26 -8.99 18.14
C ASP A 73 27.91 -10.32 18.83
N PRO A 74 26.61 -10.60 19.04
CA PRO A 74 26.19 -11.70 19.89
C PRO A 74 26.38 -13.08 19.28
N MET A 75 26.29 -14.06 20.16
CA MET A 75 26.36 -15.50 19.93
C MET A 75 25.53 -15.99 18.72
N PRO A 76 26.01 -16.99 17.97
CA PRO A 76 25.16 -17.67 17.01
C PRO A 76 24.08 -18.50 17.73
N MET A 77 22.84 -18.42 17.23
CA MET A 77 21.75 -19.30 17.66
C MET A 77 21.98 -20.69 17.07
N VAL A 78 21.72 -21.74 17.86
CA VAL A 78 21.90 -23.13 17.44
C VAL A 78 20.53 -23.80 17.33
N ASN A 79 20.26 -24.43 16.19
CA ASN A 79 19.07 -25.25 16.00
C ASN A 79 19.21 -26.53 16.81
N GLN A 80 18.29 -26.76 17.75
CA GLN A 80 18.36 -27.89 18.67
C GLN A 80 18.23 -29.25 17.98
N ASN A 81 17.63 -29.28 16.79
CA ASN A 81 17.38 -30.51 16.05
C ASN A 81 18.48 -30.82 15.02
N THR A 82 19.10 -29.78 14.43
CA THR A 82 20.09 -29.94 13.35
C THR A 82 21.52 -29.62 13.77
N SER A 83 21.72 -29.02 14.96
CA SER A 83 23.02 -28.47 15.42
C SER A 83 23.61 -27.40 14.51
N GLU A 84 22.85 -26.90 13.53
CA GLU A 84 23.26 -25.78 12.70
C GLU A 84 23.38 -24.52 13.55
N SER A 85 24.46 -23.76 13.35
CA SER A 85 24.67 -22.48 14.00
C SER A 85 24.49 -21.35 12.99
N HIS A 86 23.72 -20.33 13.37
CA HIS A 86 23.52 -19.14 12.55
C HIS A 86 23.92 -17.90 13.32
N PRO A 87 24.70 -16.98 12.72
CA PRO A 87 25.05 -15.71 13.35
C PRO A 87 23.79 -14.95 13.78
N ASP A 88 23.85 -14.23 14.91
CA ASP A 88 22.69 -13.57 15.54
C ASP A 88 22.03 -12.50 14.65
N THR A 89 22.70 -12.12 13.56
CA THR A 89 22.14 -11.35 12.44
C THR A 89 20.86 -11.95 11.86
N PHE A 90 20.57 -13.23 12.14
CA PHE A 90 19.37 -13.91 11.68
C PHE A 90 18.10 -13.60 12.52
N PHE A 91 18.24 -13.09 13.75
CA PHE A 91 17.09 -12.83 14.64
C PHE A 91 16.94 -11.33 14.95
N PRO A 92 16.06 -10.61 14.24
CA PRO A 92 15.80 -9.19 14.48
C PRO A 92 15.38 -8.91 15.94
N ASP A 93 15.86 -7.81 16.53
CA ASP A 93 15.46 -7.37 17.88
C ASP A 93 13.98 -6.96 17.87
N GLN A 94 13.10 -7.88 18.26
CA GLN A 94 11.65 -7.65 18.29
C GLN A 94 11.24 -6.41 19.09
N THR A 95 12.02 -6.03 20.11
CA THR A 95 11.75 -4.84 20.93
C THR A 95 11.91 -3.57 20.11
N PHE A 96 12.97 -3.49 19.30
CA PHE A 96 13.23 -2.37 18.40
C PHE A 96 12.14 -2.22 17.33
N PHE A 97 11.73 -3.31 16.68
CA PHE A 97 10.66 -3.26 15.68
C PHE A 97 9.31 -2.90 16.31
N LEU A 98 9.00 -3.41 17.50
CA LEU A 98 7.78 -3.03 18.23
C LEU A 98 7.81 -1.54 18.59
N ALA A 99 8.94 -1.03 19.08
CA ALA A 99 9.13 0.39 19.39
C ALA A 99 8.88 1.27 18.15
N CYS A 100 9.40 0.88 16.98
CA CYS A 100 9.14 1.57 15.72
C CYS A 100 7.66 1.55 15.32
N LEU A 101 6.96 0.44 15.57
CA LEU A 101 5.53 0.31 15.26
C LEU A 101 4.64 1.16 16.19
N ILE A 102 4.93 1.19 17.48
CA ILE A 102 4.09 1.87 18.48
C ILE A 102 4.48 3.34 18.73
N GLY A 103 5.64 3.78 18.25
CA GLY A 103 6.10 5.16 18.44
C GLY A 103 6.95 5.40 19.68
N ASP A 104 7.58 4.37 20.23
CA ASP A 104 8.47 4.51 21.40
C ASP A 104 9.86 5.03 20.96
N LEU A 105 9.96 6.34 20.84
CA LEU A 105 11.20 7.02 20.42
C LEU A 105 12.36 6.70 21.36
N ASP A 106 12.16 6.75 22.68
CA ASP A 106 13.23 6.48 23.66
C ASP A 106 13.84 5.09 23.50
N GLN A 107 13.01 4.08 23.23
CA GLN A 107 13.49 2.73 22.94
C GLN A 107 14.22 2.65 21.59
N VAL A 108 13.72 3.31 20.56
CA VAL A 108 14.41 3.41 19.26
C VAL A 108 15.78 4.04 19.42
N GLU A 109 15.89 5.16 20.14
CA GLU A 109 17.16 5.85 20.37
C GLU A 109 18.18 4.97 21.10
N ARG A 110 17.72 4.25 22.14
CA ARG A 110 18.55 3.29 22.87
C ARG A 110 19.05 2.18 21.95
N SER A 111 18.17 1.57 21.15
CA SER A 111 18.53 0.51 20.20
C SER A 111 19.51 1.01 19.12
N LEU A 112 19.33 2.25 18.62
CA LEU A 112 20.27 2.88 17.68
C LEU A 112 21.65 3.12 18.31
N ALA A 113 21.71 3.61 19.55
CA ALA A 113 22.97 3.79 20.28
C ALA A 113 23.69 2.47 20.57
N GLU A 114 22.93 1.39 20.74
CA GLU A 114 23.45 0.02 20.85
C GLU A 114 23.92 -0.56 19.50
N GLY A 115 23.71 0.14 18.39
CA GLY A 115 24.15 -0.25 17.04
C GLY A 115 23.29 -1.35 16.43
N VAL A 116 21.96 -1.28 16.61
CA VAL A 116 21.00 -2.17 15.92
C VAL A 116 21.15 -2.06 14.40
N ASN A 117 20.99 -3.19 13.71
CA ASN A 117 20.89 -3.19 12.25
C ASN A 117 19.51 -2.63 11.84
N VAL A 118 19.46 -1.37 11.41
CA VAL A 118 18.23 -0.68 10.97
C VAL A 118 17.59 -1.28 9.72
N ASN A 119 18.36 -2.06 8.94
CA ASN A 119 17.93 -2.72 7.71
C ASN A 119 17.60 -4.20 7.90
N ALA A 120 17.59 -4.69 9.14
CA ALA A 120 17.06 -6.01 9.43
C ALA A 120 15.57 -6.06 9.07
N VAL A 121 15.11 -7.24 8.68
CA VAL A 121 13.71 -7.51 8.35
C VAL A 121 13.09 -8.44 9.38
N ILE A 122 11.83 -8.18 9.73
CA ILE A 122 10.95 -9.13 10.45
C ILE A 122 10.00 -9.80 9.47
N ASN A 123 9.14 -10.68 9.97
CA ASN A 123 8.16 -11.46 9.21
C ASN A 123 7.53 -10.67 8.05
N VAL A 124 7.46 -11.33 6.88
CA VAL A 124 6.94 -10.76 5.62
C VAL A 124 7.84 -9.62 5.10
N ASP A 125 9.15 -9.67 5.38
CA ASP A 125 10.18 -8.74 4.92
C ASP A 125 9.97 -7.27 5.35
N PHE A 126 9.38 -7.03 6.52
CA PHE A 126 9.17 -5.67 7.03
C PHE A 126 10.43 -5.09 7.70
N THR A 127 10.83 -3.87 7.32
CA THR A 127 11.89 -3.12 8.00
C THR A 127 11.34 -2.21 9.11
N ALA A 128 12.21 -1.73 9.99
CA ALA A 128 11.85 -0.74 11.01
C ALA A 128 11.27 0.54 10.39
N LEU A 129 11.83 0.98 9.26
CA LEU A 129 11.38 2.18 8.54
C LEU A 129 9.95 2.00 8.00
N MET A 130 9.59 0.81 7.52
CA MET A 130 8.22 0.50 7.09
C MET A 130 7.22 0.57 8.25
N LEU A 131 7.58 0.01 9.42
CA LEU A 131 6.70 0.02 10.59
C LEU A 131 6.48 1.45 11.12
N ALA A 132 7.55 2.23 11.24
CA ALA A 132 7.45 3.63 11.65
C ALA A 132 6.65 4.48 10.65
N SER A 133 6.84 4.23 9.35
CA SER A 133 6.09 4.87 8.27
C SER A 133 4.60 4.51 8.26
N SER A 134 4.26 3.27 8.64
CA SER A 134 2.87 2.83 8.83
C SER A 134 2.21 3.50 10.02
N GLY A 135 2.92 3.62 11.14
CA GLY A 135 2.43 4.26 12.37
C GLY A 135 2.41 5.78 12.34
N GLY A 136 3.00 6.42 11.33
CA GLY A 136 3.07 7.89 11.21
C GLY A 136 4.08 8.53 12.17
N HIS A 137 5.02 7.73 12.72
CA HIS A 137 5.97 8.17 13.74
C HIS A 137 7.14 8.94 13.11
N THR A 138 6.87 10.20 12.78
CA THR A 138 7.74 11.07 11.98
C THR A 138 9.15 11.20 12.58
N ASP A 139 9.27 11.39 13.90
CA ASP A 139 10.56 11.49 14.58
C ASP A 139 11.38 10.19 14.47
N ILE A 140 10.71 9.04 14.55
CA ILE A 140 11.35 7.73 14.38
C ILE A 140 11.78 7.55 12.92
N VAL A 141 10.93 7.90 11.96
CA VAL A 141 11.27 7.86 10.52
C VAL A 141 12.52 8.69 10.24
N GLU A 142 12.60 9.92 10.75
CA GLU A 142 13.78 10.78 10.61
C GLU A 142 15.04 10.14 11.21
N ARG A 143 14.93 9.56 12.41
CA ARG A 143 16.07 8.90 13.08
C ARG A 143 16.54 7.66 12.33
N LEU A 144 15.63 6.87 11.78
CA LEU A 144 15.96 5.70 10.98
C LEU A 144 16.63 6.10 9.65
N ILE A 145 16.14 7.14 8.97
CA ILE A 145 16.77 7.68 7.76
C ILE A 145 18.21 8.14 8.06
N ASN A 146 18.40 8.93 9.13
CA ASN A 146 19.71 9.41 9.56
C ASN A 146 20.66 8.28 9.97
N ALA A 147 20.12 7.15 10.42
CA ALA A 147 20.89 5.94 10.75
C ALA A 147 21.18 5.05 9.52
N GLY A 148 20.82 5.46 8.31
CA GLY A 148 21.10 4.73 7.07
C GLY A 148 20.09 3.63 6.74
N ALA A 149 18.83 3.79 7.15
CA ALA A 149 17.76 2.90 6.73
C ALA A 149 17.59 2.92 5.19
N ASP A 150 17.41 1.74 4.60
CA ASP A 150 17.14 1.58 3.17
C ASP A 150 15.73 2.05 2.85
N LEU A 151 15.65 3.22 2.22
CA LEU A 151 14.41 3.86 1.78
C LEU A 151 13.63 3.04 0.76
N ASN A 152 14.30 2.11 0.09
CA ASN A 152 13.78 1.34 -1.04
C ASN A 152 13.70 -0.16 -0.75
N ALA A 153 13.91 -0.58 0.51
CA ALA A 153 13.62 -1.93 0.94
C ALA A 153 12.16 -2.27 0.60
N ARG A 154 11.89 -3.53 0.24
CA ARG A 154 10.58 -3.99 -0.19
C ARG A 154 10.15 -5.20 0.63
N ASN A 155 8.94 -5.15 1.16
CA ASN A 155 8.35 -6.28 1.86
C ASN A 155 7.94 -7.39 0.88
N GLU A 156 7.42 -8.52 1.37
CA GLU A 156 7.03 -9.64 0.51
C GLU A 156 5.96 -9.22 -0.52
N GLY A 157 5.12 -8.23 -0.21
CA GLY A 157 4.13 -7.65 -1.12
C GLY A 157 4.72 -6.74 -2.20
N GLY A 158 5.96 -6.30 -2.03
CA GLY A 158 6.65 -5.34 -2.89
C GLY A 158 6.52 -3.89 -2.43
N ALA A 159 5.88 -3.61 -1.29
CA ALA A 159 5.72 -2.26 -0.75
C ALA A 159 7.03 -1.76 -0.14
N ASN A 160 7.41 -0.53 -0.46
CA ASN A 160 8.48 0.22 0.21
C ASN A 160 7.90 1.15 1.30
N PRO A 161 8.74 1.77 2.15
CA PRO A 161 8.26 2.71 3.18
C PRO A 161 7.38 3.84 2.62
N LEU A 162 7.70 4.39 1.45
CA LEU A 162 6.91 5.45 0.82
C LEU A 162 5.53 4.98 0.41
N PHE A 163 5.41 3.77 -0.16
CA PHE A 163 4.13 3.15 -0.49
C PHE A 163 3.24 3.03 0.77
N ILE A 164 3.81 2.54 1.87
CA ILE A 164 3.10 2.35 3.14
C ILE A 164 2.66 3.70 3.73
N ALA A 165 3.56 4.69 3.78
CA ALA A 165 3.21 6.03 4.27
C ALA A 165 2.11 6.69 3.42
N ALA A 166 2.15 6.51 2.10
CA ALA A 166 1.16 7.04 1.17
C ALA A 166 -0.21 6.36 1.32
N GLN A 167 -0.23 5.05 1.56
CA GLN A 167 -1.44 4.27 1.85
C GLN A 167 -2.11 4.73 3.15
N GLU A 168 -1.34 4.87 4.23
CA GLU A 168 -1.85 5.24 5.56
C GLU A 168 -2.07 6.75 5.73
N ASN A 169 -1.86 7.55 4.68
CA ASN A 169 -2.00 9.01 4.69
C ASN A 169 -1.08 9.74 5.69
N ASN A 170 0.10 9.18 5.96
CA ASN A 170 1.06 9.77 6.90
C ASN A 170 1.88 10.88 6.22
N ILE A 171 1.27 12.06 6.06
CA ILE A 171 1.79 13.21 5.28
C ILE A 171 3.24 13.58 5.60
N GLU A 172 3.59 13.72 6.87
CA GLU A 172 4.94 14.14 7.26
C GLU A 172 5.98 13.04 6.98
N CYS A 173 5.61 11.76 7.15
CA CYS A 173 6.46 10.64 6.74
C CYS A 173 6.66 10.61 5.22
N VAL A 174 5.61 10.87 4.42
CA VAL A 174 5.71 11.00 2.96
C VAL A 174 6.68 12.11 2.58
N LYS A 175 6.59 13.30 3.20
CA LYS A 175 7.52 14.41 2.95
C LYS A 175 8.97 14.03 3.27
N LEU A 176 9.21 13.42 4.43
CA LEU A 176 10.56 12.98 4.83
C LEU A 176 11.14 11.97 3.83
N LEU A 177 10.36 10.96 3.44
CA LEU A 177 10.80 9.91 2.52
C LEU A 177 11.08 10.46 1.11
N ILE A 178 10.23 11.36 0.61
CA ILE A 178 10.47 12.06 -0.67
C ILE A 178 11.76 12.88 -0.59
N ASN A 179 11.93 13.69 0.46
CA ASN A 179 13.12 14.54 0.62
C ASN A 179 14.41 13.73 0.79
N ALA A 180 14.32 12.53 1.38
CA ALA A 180 15.43 11.61 1.52
C ALA A 180 15.78 10.86 0.22
N GLY A 181 14.96 10.97 -0.83
CA GLY A 181 15.21 10.33 -2.14
C GLY A 181 14.66 8.91 -2.25
N ALA A 182 13.57 8.59 -1.57
CA ALA A 182 12.85 7.33 -1.77
C ALA A 182 12.33 7.20 -3.22
N ASP A 183 12.32 5.98 -3.76
CA ASP A 183 11.77 5.70 -5.09
C ASP A 183 10.25 5.92 -5.11
N LEU A 184 9.85 6.98 -5.82
CA LEU A 184 8.47 7.39 -6.02
C LEU A 184 7.64 6.40 -6.85
N ASN A 185 8.30 5.50 -7.57
CA ASN A 185 7.69 4.63 -8.58
C ASN A 185 7.85 3.15 -8.26
N SER A 186 8.24 2.81 -7.03
CA SER A 186 8.29 1.43 -6.56
C SER A 186 6.92 0.77 -6.75
N ARG A 187 6.94 -0.49 -7.22
CA ARG A 187 5.73 -1.21 -7.63
C ARG A 187 5.38 -2.28 -6.62
N TYR A 188 4.14 -2.34 -6.18
CA TYR A 188 3.60 -3.49 -5.48
C TYR A 188 3.45 -4.70 -6.42
N LYS A 189 3.16 -5.89 -5.90
CA LYS A 189 3.02 -7.14 -6.69
C LYS A 189 2.02 -7.03 -7.85
N ASP A 190 0.96 -6.25 -7.69
CA ASP A 190 -0.07 -5.98 -8.70
C ASP A 190 0.25 -4.78 -9.60
N GLY A 191 1.41 -4.14 -9.40
CA GLY A 191 1.87 -2.99 -10.15
C GLY A 191 1.46 -1.64 -9.57
N ALA A 192 0.76 -1.56 -8.43
CA ALA A 192 0.42 -0.30 -7.79
C ALA A 192 1.68 0.48 -7.37
N THR A 193 1.71 1.79 -7.60
CA THR A 193 2.75 2.71 -7.12
C THR A 193 2.27 3.49 -5.89
N PRO A 194 3.14 4.20 -5.15
CA PRO A 194 2.72 5.13 -4.10
C PRO A 194 1.64 6.13 -4.56
N LEU A 195 1.76 6.67 -5.78
CA LEU A 195 0.75 7.56 -6.35
C LEU A 195 -0.58 6.86 -6.60
N PHE A 196 -0.54 5.62 -7.10
CA PHE A 196 -1.74 4.82 -7.32
C PHE A 196 -2.48 4.55 -6.01
N ILE A 197 -1.78 4.04 -4.98
CA ILE A 197 -2.43 3.70 -3.70
C ILE A 197 -2.95 4.93 -2.97
N ALA A 198 -2.21 6.05 -2.98
CA ALA A 198 -2.71 7.31 -2.42
C ALA A 198 -3.97 7.81 -3.15
N THR A 199 -4.03 7.64 -4.47
CA THR A 199 -5.20 8.01 -5.27
C THR A 199 -6.39 7.10 -4.98
N GLN A 200 -6.15 5.80 -4.81
CA GLN A 200 -7.16 4.80 -4.46
C GLN A 200 -7.74 5.04 -3.06
N GLU A 201 -6.92 5.39 -2.07
CA GLU A 201 -7.39 5.70 -0.71
C GLU A 201 -7.95 7.14 -0.59
N ASN A 202 -8.00 7.89 -1.69
CA ASN A 202 -8.43 9.30 -1.75
C ASN A 202 -7.62 10.23 -0.81
N ASN A 203 -6.33 9.95 -0.65
CA ASN A 203 -5.40 10.73 0.15
C ASN A 203 -4.89 11.94 -0.65
N THR A 204 -5.75 12.94 -0.86
CA THR A 204 -5.47 14.10 -1.75
C THR A 204 -4.12 14.77 -1.48
N GLU A 205 -3.79 15.06 -0.22
CA GLU A 205 -2.54 15.77 0.10
C GLU A 205 -1.31 14.90 -0.21
N CYS A 206 -1.37 13.57 0.02
CA CYS A 206 -0.34 12.63 -0.45
C CYS A 206 -0.22 12.65 -1.97
N VAL A 207 -1.34 12.60 -2.70
CA VAL A 207 -1.37 12.64 -4.18
C VAL A 207 -0.68 13.92 -4.68
N LYS A 208 -1.01 15.07 -4.09
CA LYS A 208 -0.39 16.35 -4.41
C LYS A 208 1.12 16.36 -4.17
N LEU A 209 1.57 15.83 -3.03
CA LEU A 209 3.00 15.73 -2.72
C LEU A 209 3.74 14.83 -3.71
N LEU A 210 3.20 13.66 -4.03
CA LEU A 210 3.79 12.71 -4.97
C LEU A 210 3.85 13.27 -6.40
N ILE A 211 2.80 13.96 -6.85
CA ILE A 211 2.78 14.66 -8.13
C ILE A 211 3.88 15.73 -8.18
N ASN A 212 3.96 16.59 -7.15
CA ASN A 212 4.97 17.65 -7.09
C ASN A 212 6.40 17.11 -7.04
N ALA A 213 6.59 15.92 -6.47
CA ALA A 213 7.87 15.23 -6.44
C ALA A 213 8.24 14.56 -7.78
N GLY A 214 7.34 14.51 -8.76
CA GLY A 214 7.58 13.90 -10.07
C GLY A 214 7.28 12.40 -10.15
N ALA A 215 6.35 11.89 -9.32
CA ALA A 215 5.87 10.51 -9.46
C ALA A 215 5.23 10.28 -10.84
N ALA A 216 5.39 9.08 -11.39
CA ALA A 216 4.89 8.75 -12.72
C ALA A 216 3.36 8.69 -12.75
N LEU A 217 2.73 9.73 -13.31
CA LEU A 217 1.28 9.91 -13.39
C LEU A 217 0.54 8.77 -14.10
N ASN A 218 1.22 8.12 -15.05
CA ASN A 218 0.65 7.11 -15.93
C ASN A 218 1.14 5.69 -15.63
N ALA A 219 1.78 5.46 -14.48
CA ALA A 219 2.19 4.13 -14.07
C ALA A 219 0.97 3.23 -13.89
N ALA A 220 0.80 2.25 -14.78
CA ALA A 220 -0.34 1.36 -14.77
C ALA A 220 -0.11 0.13 -13.88
N MET A 221 -1.17 -0.35 -13.24
CA MET A 221 -1.23 -1.68 -12.62
C MET A 221 -1.16 -2.79 -13.69
N LEU A 222 -1.03 -4.05 -13.25
CA LEU A 222 -1.04 -5.21 -14.15
C LEU A 222 -2.35 -5.34 -14.95
N ASN A 223 -3.47 -4.78 -14.50
CA ASN A 223 -4.73 -4.73 -15.27
C ASN A 223 -4.84 -3.52 -16.21
N GLY A 224 -3.81 -2.66 -16.27
CA GLY A 224 -3.79 -1.43 -17.07
C GLY A 224 -4.37 -0.21 -16.37
N ALA A 225 -4.93 -0.33 -15.15
CA ALA A 225 -5.48 0.81 -14.42
C ALA A 225 -4.36 1.79 -14.01
N THR A 226 -4.51 3.05 -14.37
CA THR A 226 -3.65 4.17 -13.95
C THR A 226 -4.23 4.87 -12.71
N PRO A 227 -3.48 5.77 -12.05
CA PRO A 227 -4.04 6.62 -11.00
C PRO A 227 -5.32 7.36 -11.42
N LEU A 228 -5.34 7.95 -12.63
CA LEU A 228 -6.55 8.65 -13.12
C LEU A 228 -7.72 7.68 -13.35
N PHE A 229 -7.44 6.46 -13.79
CA PHE A 229 -8.46 5.42 -13.95
C PHE A 229 -9.13 5.09 -12.61
N ILE A 230 -8.35 4.82 -11.56
CA ILE A 230 -8.92 4.46 -10.25
C ILE A 230 -9.65 5.64 -9.60
N ALA A 231 -9.14 6.87 -9.77
CA ALA A 231 -9.84 8.08 -9.32
C ALA A 231 -11.21 8.22 -10.00
N ALA A 232 -11.27 7.97 -11.31
CA ALA A 232 -12.49 8.03 -12.09
C ALA A 232 -13.49 6.92 -11.73
N GLN A 233 -13.00 5.72 -11.45
CA GLN A 233 -13.82 4.59 -11.02
C GLN A 233 -14.45 4.81 -9.64
N GLN A 234 -13.73 5.42 -8.71
CA GLN A 234 -14.17 5.63 -7.32
C GLN A 234 -14.80 6.99 -7.05
N ASN A 235 -14.86 7.86 -8.06
CA ASN A 235 -15.34 9.24 -7.93
C ASN A 235 -14.48 10.11 -6.98
N ASN A 236 -13.17 9.89 -6.95
CA ASN A 236 -12.22 10.68 -6.16
C ASN A 236 -11.89 11.99 -6.91
N ILE A 237 -12.84 12.94 -6.89
CA ILE A 237 -12.85 14.14 -7.74
C ILE A 237 -11.60 15.00 -7.56
N GLU A 238 -11.19 15.24 -6.31
CA GLU A 238 -10.03 16.09 -6.03
C GLU A 238 -8.74 15.45 -6.54
N CYS A 239 -8.56 14.15 -6.32
CA CYS A 239 -7.43 13.39 -6.86
C CYS A 239 -7.45 13.39 -8.39
N ALA A 240 -8.60 13.17 -9.03
CA ALA A 240 -8.75 13.23 -10.47
C ALA A 240 -8.37 14.62 -11.02
N GLN A 241 -8.82 15.69 -10.38
CA GLN A 241 -8.50 17.06 -10.77
C GLN A 241 -7.00 17.34 -10.66
N LEU A 242 -6.34 16.89 -9.59
CA LEU A 242 -4.89 17.01 -9.42
C LEU A 242 -4.14 16.28 -10.54
N LEU A 243 -4.52 15.03 -10.84
CA LEU A 243 -3.90 14.22 -11.88
C LEU A 243 -4.08 14.84 -13.28
N ILE A 244 -5.28 15.34 -13.58
CA ILE A 244 -5.60 16.02 -14.84
C ILE A 244 -4.75 17.28 -14.98
N ASN A 245 -4.69 18.11 -13.93
CA ASN A 245 -3.89 19.35 -13.94
C ASN A 245 -2.39 19.08 -14.10
N ALA A 246 -1.92 17.93 -13.61
CA ALA A 246 -0.54 17.48 -13.77
C ALA A 246 -0.23 16.88 -15.15
N GLY A 247 -1.24 16.70 -16.02
CA GLY A 247 -1.06 16.13 -17.36
C GLY A 247 -1.11 14.60 -17.42
N ALA A 248 -1.86 13.94 -16.52
CA ALA A 248 -2.15 12.52 -16.65
C ALA A 248 -2.86 12.22 -17.98
N ASN A 249 -2.57 11.06 -18.57
CA ASN A 249 -3.18 10.63 -19.83
C ASN A 249 -4.66 10.31 -19.62
N LEU A 250 -5.52 11.20 -20.10
CA LEU A 250 -6.99 11.08 -20.04
C LEU A 250 -7.53 9.82 -20.72
N ASN A 251 -6.79 9.28 -21.68
CA ASN A 251 -7.20 8.18 -22.56
C ASN A 251 -6.37 6.90 -22.32
N ALA A 252 -5.72 6.78 -21.16
CA ALA A 252 -5.03 5.55 -20.79
C ALA A 252 -6.03 4.37 -20.75
N ARG A 253 -5.64 3.24 -21.34
CA ARG A 253 -6.53 2.08 -21.52
C ARG A 253 -6.17 0.95 -20.55
N GLY A 254 -7.19 0.44 -19.86
CA GLY A 254 -7.13 -0.84 -19.16
C GLY A 254 -6.97 -2.02 -20.13
N LYS A 255 -6.81 -3.22 -19.59
CA LYS A 255 -6.69 -4.46 -20.38
C LYS A 255 -7.91 -4.76 -21.26
N ASP A 256 -9.09 -4.36 -20.82
CA ASP A 256 -10.36 -4.46 -21.54
C ASP A 256 -10.61 -3.27 -22.48
N GLY A 257 -9.67 -2.33 -22.57
CA GLY A 257 -9.80 -1.11 -23.35
C GLY A 257 -10.49 0.03 -22.62
N ALA A 258 -10.93 -0.14 -21.37
CA ALA A 258 -11.62 0.90 -20.63
C ALA A 258 -10.73 2.13 -20.41
N THR A 259 -11.26 3.32 -20.68
CA THR A 259 -10.64 4.61 -20.31
C THR A 259 -11.21 5.14 -19.00
N PRO A 260 -10.56 6.12 -18.35
CA PRO A 260 -11.13 6.83 -17.20
C PRO A 260 -12.56 7.35 -17.43
N LEU A 261 -12.85 7.92 -18.61
CA LEU A 261 -14.19 8.42 -18.93
C LEU A 261 -15.21 7.27 -19.01
N LEU A 262 -14.82 6.16 -19.64
CA LEU A 262 -15.69 5.00 -19.79
C LEU A 262 -16.04 4.39 -18.42
N ILE A 263 -15.05 4.18 -17.56
CA ILE A 263 -15.32 3.59 -16.23
C ILE A 263 -16.13 4.54 -15.34
N ALA A 264 -15.91 5.87 -15.42
CA ALA A 264 -16.74 6.84 -14.72
C ALA A 264 -18.20 6.82 -15.22
N ALA A 265 -18.39 6.73 -16.54
CA ALA A 265 -19.71 6.64 -17.15
C ALA A 265 -20.44 5.35 -16.76
N GLN A 266 -19.73 4.21 -16.69
CA GLN A 266 -20.26 2.94 -16.22
C GLN A 266 -20.70 2.99 -14.75
N LYS A 267 -19.91 3.64 -13.89
CA LYS A 267 -20.18 3.75 -12.44
C LYS A 267 -21.17 4.86 -12.07
N ASN A 268 -21.70 5.59 -13.04
CA ASN A 268 -22.57 6.75 -12.84
C ASN A 268 -21.91 7.89 -12.05
N ASN A 269 -20.59 8.05 -12.19
CA ASN A 269 -19.81 9.08 -11.52
C ASN A 269 -19.90 10.39 -12.30
N THR A 270 -21.08 11.04 -12.27
CA THR A 270 -21.43 12.19 -13.11
C THR A 270 -20.48 13.37 -12.98
N GLU A 271 -20.02 13.67 -11.76
CA GLU A 271 -19.06 14.74 -11.51
C GLU A 271 -17.70 14.44 -12.14
N CYS A 272 -17.23 13.19 -12.04
CA CYS A 272 -15.99 12.78 -12.70
C CYS A 272 -16.13 12.73 -14.23
N VAL A 273 -17.28 12.29 -14.73
CA VAL A 273 -17.61 12.36 -16.17
C VAL A 273 -17.53 13.80 -16.67
N GLN A 274 -18.16 14.75 -15.97
CA GLN A 274 -18.12 16.16 -16.34
C GLN A 274 -16.69 16.70 -16.30
N LEU A 275 -15.92 16.33 -15.28
CA LEU A 275 -14.51 16.73 -15.15
C LEU A 275 -13.66 16.23 -16.34
N LEU A 276 -13.79 14.95 -16.69
CA LEU A 276 -13.04 14.34 -17.80
C LEU A 276 -13.46 14.89 -19.16
N ILE A 277 -14.75 15.16 -19.37
CA ILE A 277 -15.26 15.86 -20.56
C ILE A 277 -14.62 17.24 -20.67
N ASN A 278 -14.63 18.03 -19.60
CA ASN A 278 -14.05 19.38 -19.58
C ASN A 278 -12.54 19.36 -19.83
N ALA A 279 -11.85 18.30 -19.43
CA ALA A 279 -10.43 18.10 -19.69
C ALA A 279 -10.12 17.66 -21.13
N GLY A 280 -11.13 17.30 -21.94
CA GLY A 280 -10.95 16.86 -23.32
C GLY A 280 -10.64 15.36 -23.46
N ALA A 281 -11.17 14.52 -22.56
CA ALA A 281 -11.12 13.07 -22.74
C ALA A 281 -11.85 12.64 -24.03
N ASP A 282 -11.37 11.58 -24.69
CA ASP A 282 -12.00 11.04 -25.88
C ASP A 282 -13.35 10.41 -25.53
N LEU A 283 -14.42 11.06 -26.00
CA LEU A 283 -15.81 10.67 -25.75
C LEU A 283 -16.20 9.33 -26.37
N ASN A 284 -15.43 8.86 -27.37
CA ASN A 284 -15.75 7.70 -28.18
C ASN A 284 -14.75 6.55 -28.02
N ALA A 285 -13.79 6.67 -27.09
CA ALA A 285 -12.84 5.60 -26.80
C ALA A 285 -13.57 4.35 -26.29
N ALA A 286 -13.57 3.29 -27.10
CA ALA A 286 -14.36 2.10 -26.85
C ALA A 286 -13.60 1.00 -26.09
N LEU A 287 -14.34 0.10 -25.43
CA LEU A 287 -13.86 -1.21 -24.97
C LEU A 287 -13.43 -2.09 -26.16
N LEU A 288 -12.81 -3.24 -25.86
CA LEU A 288 -12.44 -4.22 -26.88
C LEU A 288 -13.63 -4.73 -27.70
N ASN A 289 -14.83 -4.82 -27.12
CA ASN A 289 -16.06 -5.20 -27.83
C ASN A 289 -16.74 -4.03 -28.57
N GLY A 290 -16.06 -2.89 -28.72
CA GLY A 290 -16.58 -1.70 -29.40
C GLY A 290 -17.55 -0.85 -28.58
N ALA A 291 -17.86 -1.21 -27.32
CA ALA A 291 -18.75 -0.41 -26.48
C ALA A 291 -18.11 0.93 -26.07
N THR A 292 -18.76 2.04 -26.41
CA THR A 292 -18.34 3.41 -26.05
C THR A 292 -18.87 3.84 -24.68
N PRO A 293 -18.36 4.93 -24.08
CA PRO A 293 -18.90 5.48 -22.82
C PRO A 293 -20.41 5.73 -22.87
N LEU A 294 -20.92 6.25 -24.00
CA LEU A 294 -22.36 6.51 -24.17
C LEU A 294 -23.17 5.21 -24.22
N LEU A 295 -22.67 4.18 -24.90
CA LEU A 295 -23.34 2.88 -24.98
C LEU A 295 -23.41 2.23 -23.59
N ILE A 296 -22.30 2.20 -22.85
CA ILE A 296 -22.25 1.63 -21.50
C ILE A 296 -23.16 2.41 -20.53
N ALA A 297 -23.13 3.74 -20.54
CA ALA A 297 -24.03 4.54 -19.70
C ALA A 297 -25.51 4.26 -20.02
N SER A 298 -25.82 4.00 -21.29
CA SER A 298 -27.18 3.68 -21.74
C SER A 298 -27.62 2.28 -21.31
N GLN A 299 -26.71 1.31 -21.32
CA GLN A 299 -26.94 -0.06 -20.83
C GLN A 299 -27.18 -0.09 -19.31
N GLU A 300 -26.40 0.66 -18.54
CA GLU A 300 -26.47 0.72 -17.07
C GLU A 300 -27.56 1.66 -16.53
N ASN A 301 -28.36 2.27 -17.41
CA ASN A 301 -29.41 3.25 -17.07
C ASN A 301 -28.90 4.55 -16.41
N ASN A 302 -27.66 4.95 -16.69
CA ASN A 302 -27.02 6.14 -16.13
C ASN A 302 -27.45 7.41 -16.88
N THR A 303 -28.73 7.77 -16.73
CA THR A 303 -29.40 8.83 -17.51
C THR A 303 -28.66 10.17 -17.46
N GLU A 304 -28.13 10.56 -16.30
CA GLU A 304 -27.40 11.82 -16.17
C GLU A 304 -26.06 11.78 -16.92
N CYS A 305 -25.30 10.68 -16.83
CA CYS A 305 -24.10 10.49 -17.67
C CYS A 305 -24.44 10.51 -19.16
N VAL A 306 -25.56 9.88 -19.57
CA VAL A 306 -26.05 9.92 -20.95
C VAL A 306 -26.29 11.37 -21.39
N LYS A 307 -26.97 12.19 -20.59
CA LYS A 307 -27.19 13.62 -20.90
C LYS A 307 -25.86 14.37 -21.03
N LEU A 308 -24.90 14.16 -20.12
CA LEU A 308 -23.59 14.80 -20.15
C LEU A 308 -22.83 14.45 -21.45
N LEU A 309 -22.78 13.17 -21.80
CA LEU A 309 -22.09 12.68 -23.00
C LEU A 309 -22.74 13.18 -24.30
N ILE A 310 -24.09 13.22 -24.36
CA ILE A 310 -24.83 13.80 -25.49
C ILE A 310 -24.49 15.29 -25.64
N ASN A 311 -24.54 16.05 -24.55
CA ASN A 311 -24.26 17.48 -24.56
C ASN A 311 -22.81 17.78 -24.96
N ALA A 312 -21.89 16.87 -24.66
CA ALA A 312 -20.49 16.96 -25.06
C ALA A 312 -20.23 16.56 -26.52
N GLY A 313 -21.22 15.99 -27.23
CA GLY A 313 -21.08 15.57 -28.63
C GLY A 313 -20.53 14.17 -28.82
N ALA A 314 -20.76 13.24 -27.88
CA ALA A 314 -20.46 11.82 -28.08
C ALA A 314 -21.23 11.25 -29.28
N ASP A 315 -20.66 10.27 -29.99
CA ASP A 315 -21.31 9.65 -31.14
C ASP A 315 -22.53 8.84 -30.68
N LEU A 316 -23.71 9.37 -31.01
CA LEU A 316 -25.01 8.80 -30.65
C LEU A 316 -25.28 7.44 -31.28
N ASN A 317 -24.58 7.10 -32.36
CA ASN A 317 -24.84 5.92 -33.20
C ASN A 317 -23.63 4.98 -33.28
N ALA A 318 -22.66 5.15 -32.38
CA ALA A 318 -21.53 4.22 -32.27
C ALA A 318 -22.05 2.79 -32.05
N ARG A 319 -21.40 1.83 -32.72
CA ARG A 319 -21.83 0.42 -32.72
C ARG A 319 -20.81 -0.44 -31.99
N ALA A 320 -21.28 -1.24 -31.04
CA ALA A 320 -20.51 -2.36 -30.51
C ALA A 320 -20.35 -3.47 -31.58
N GLU A 321 -19.52 -4.47 -31.29
CA GLU A 321 -19.25 -5.59 -32.20
C GLU A 321 -20.50 -6.40 -32.56
N ASP A 322 -21.45 -6.53 -31.64
CA ASP A 322 -22.77 -7.16 -31.88
C ASP A 322 -23.75 -6.26 -32.65
N GLY A 323 -23.35 -5.02 -32.94
CA GLY A 323 -24.14 -4.02 -33.63
C GLY A 323 -25.08 -3.21 -32.73
N ALA A 324 -25.03 -3.37 -31.40
CA ALA A 324 -25.81 -2.56 -30.49
C ALA A 324 -25.41 -1.08 -30.58
N THR A 325 -26.42 -0.20 -30.61
CA THR A 325 -26.26 1.27 -30.46
C THR A 325 -26.68 1.66 -29.05
N PRO A 326 -26.29 2.87 -28.55
CA PRO A 326 -26.79 3.38 -27.28
C PRO A 326 -28.32 3.34 -27.16
N LEU A 327 -29.06 3.64 -28.24
CA LEU A 327 -30.52 3.59 -28.22
C LEU A 327 -31.05 2.15 -28.18
N SER A 328 -30.51 1.24 -29.00
CA SER A 328 -31.00 -0.14 -29.05
C SER A 328 -30.78 -0.85 -27.71
N ILE A 329 -29.61 -0.67 -27.08
CA ILE A 329 -29.30 -1.30 -25.80
C ILE A 329 -30.16 -0.73 -24.66
N ALA A 330 -30.44 0.59 -24.67
CA ALA A 330 -31.35 1.19 -23.70
C ALA A 330 -32.78 0.63 -23.80
N ILE A 331 -33.26 0.36 -25.02
CA ILE A 331 -34.58 -0.26 -25.25
C ILE A 331 -34.58 -1.71 -24.78
N GLU A 332 -33.56 -2.49 -25.16
CA GLU A 332 -33.44 -3.91 -24.79
C GLU A 332 -33.39 -4.11 -23.27
N MET A 333 -32.66 -3.26 -22.56
CA MET A 333 -32.54 -3.31 -21.10
C MET A 333 -33.76 -2.72 -20.36
N GLY A 334 -34.73 -2.15 -21.08
CA GLY A 334 -35.92 -1.51 -20.48
C GLY A 334 -35.65 -0.13 -19.85
N ASN A 335 -34.54 0.52 -20.20
CA ASN A 335 -34.11 1.83 -19.69
C ASN A 335 -34.89 2.96 -20.37
N THR A 336 -36.19 3.04 -20.07
CA THR A 336 -37.15 3.91 -20.76
C THR A 336 -36.76 5.39 -20.80
N GLU A 337 -36.26 5.94 -19.69
CA GLU A 337 -35.84 7.34 -19.63
C GLU A 337 -34.57 7.60 -20.46
N CYS A 338 -33.57 6.71 -20.39
CA CYS A 338 -32.38 6.78 -21.24
C CYS A 338 -32.76 6.72 -22.73
N ALA A 339 -33.59 5.75 -23.13
CA ALA A 339 -34.05 5.62 -24.51
C ALA A 339 -34.80 6.87 -24.98
N ARG A 340 -35.63 7.46 -24.11
CA ARG A 340 -36.32 8.73 -24.39
C ARG A 340 -35.36 9.89 -24.59
N VAL A 341 -34.31 10.00 -23.78
CA VAL A 341 -33.28 11.05 -23.91
C VAL A 341 -32.51 10.88 -25.22
N LEU A 342 -32.05 9.66 -25.52
CA LEU A 342 -31.32 9.33 -26.75
C LEU A 342 -32.15 9.58 -28.01
N SER A 343 -33.41 9.14 -28.01
CA SER A 343 -34.32 9.35 -29.13
C SER A 343 -34.57 10.85 -29.39
N LYS A 344 -34.75 11.66 -28.33
CA LYS A 344 -34.86 13.11 -28.45
C LYS A 344 -33.59 13.77 -28.99
N ALA A 345 -32.43 13.20 -28.70
CA ALA A 345 -31.14 13.68 -29.22
C ALA A 345 -30.88 13.25 -30.69
N GLY A 346 -31.75 12.41 -31.28
CA GLY A 346 -31.62 11.96 -32.66
C GLY A 346 -30.78 10.68 -32.85
N ALA A 347 -30.57 9.90 -31.79
CA ALA A 347 -30.00 8.56 -31.90
C ALA A 347 -30.90 7.64 -32.74
N LYS A 348 -30.29 6.72 -33.49
CA LYS A 348 -30.92 5.79 -34.42
C LYS A 348 -30.61 4.33 -34.10
#